data_AF-A0A257Q540-F1
#
_entry.id   AF-A0A257Q540-F1
#
_cell.length_a   1.000
_cell.length_b   1.000
_cell.length_c   1.000
_cell.angle_alpha   90.00
_cell.angle_beta   90.00
_cell.angle_gamma   90.00
#
_symmetry.space_group_name_H-M   'P 1'
#
loop_
_entity.id
_entity.type
_entity.pdbx_description
1 polymer ?
#
loop_
_entity_poly.entity_id
_entity_poly.type
_entity_poly.pdbx_seq_one_letter_code
_entity_poly.pdbx_strand_id
1 'polypeptide(L)'
;MTQYAYFNSSASGPQPVLGWYDTVAISYPTLPTDSDLLPVTTQQWVARMSQLWVVNNGTLEAYVPPAPTLAQQAASLMLGTIAITSTGTPALDGSYAIDAATQAHLMAEMQSIQVTGKFADGTTSVAWPDATGAVHTFPSVVEFQAFALAIGGFVAACYKVINGVLTTIPAASAT
;
A
#
# COMPACT_ATOMS: atom_id res chain seq x y z
N MET A 1 -10.25 -39.11 -23.04
CA MET A 1 -9.13 -38.66 -22.17
C MET A 1 -9.45 -37.25 -21.69
N THR A 2 -8.93 -36.86 -20.53
CA THR A 2 -9.39 -35.67 -19.77
C THR A 2 -8.21 -34.74 -19.50
N GLN A 3 -8.44 -33.44 -19.51
CA GLN A 3 -7.44 -32.44 -19.10
C GLN A 3 -7.62 -32.10 -17.63
N TYR A 4 -6.53 -31.88 -16.90
CA TYR A 4 -6.56 -31.66 -15.46
C TYR A 4 -5.77 -30.43 -15.04
N ALA A 5 -6.28 -29.73 -14.03
CA ALA A 5 -5.51 -28.81 -13.20
C ALA A 5 -4.99 -29.56 -11.96
N TYR A 6 -3.71 -29.38 -11.63
CA TYR A 6 -3.08 -29.96 -10.45
C TYR A 6 -2.99 -28.94 -9.33
N PHE A 7 -3.38 -29.32 -8.12
CA PHE A 7 -3.38 -28.49 -6.91
C PHE A 7 -3.06 -29.36 -5.68
N ASN A 8 -2.80 -28.75 -4.52
CA ASN A 8 -2.61 -29.49 -3.27
C ASN A 8 -3.95 -29.61 -2.53
N SER A 9 -4.60 -30.77 -2.59
CA SER A 9 -5.92 -30.96 -1.97
C SER A 9 -5.89 -31.05 -0.44
N SER A 10 -4.71 -31.18 0.18
CA SER A 10 -4.58 -31.30 1.63
C SER A 10 -4.62 -29.93 2.35
N ALA A 11 -4.49 -28.84 1.61
CA ALA A 11 -4.47 -27.49 2.17
C ALA A 11 -5.88 -26.87 2.20
N SER A 12 -6.12 -26.00 3.18
CA SER A 12 -7.42 -25.35 3.38
C SER A 12 -7.55 -24.04 2.59
N GLY A 13 -8.78 -23.73 2.18
CA GLY A 13 -9.08 -22.54 1.37
C GLY A 13 -8.72 -22.69 -0.12
N PRO A 14 -8.80 -21.60 -0.91
CA PRO A 14 -8.45 -21.62 -2.33
C PRO A 14 -6.99 -22.02 -2.55
N GLN A 15 -6.76 -23.05 -3.35
CA GLN A 15 -5.43 -23.60 -3.63
C GLN A 15 -4.92 -23.13 -4.98
N PRO A 16 -3.68 -22.62 -5.10
CA PRO A 16 -3.13 -22.28 -6.41
C PRO A 16 -3.02 -23.52 -7.30
N VAL A 17 -3.29 -23.36 -8.59
CA VAL A 17 -2.97 -24.39 -9.58
C VAL A 17 -1.46 -24.47 -9.73
N LEU A 18 -0.90 -25.62 -9.41
CA LEU A 18 0.54 -25.91 -9.43
C LEU A 18 1.00 -26.46 -10.80
N GLY A 19 0.08 -26.97 -11.61
CA GLY A 19 0.39 -27.51 -12.94
C GLY A 19 -0.85 -27.88 -13.76
N TRP A 20 -0.62 -28.24 -15.03
CA TRP A 20 -1.65 -28.62 -15.99
C TRP A 20 -1.25 -29.90 -16.70
N TYR A 21 -2.16 -30.87 -16.80
CA TYR A 21 -1.91 -32.16 -17.42
C TYR A 21 -2.87 -32.40 -18.59
N ASP A 22 -2.32 -32.71 -19.77
CA ASP A 22 -3.09 -33.09 -20.95
C ASP A 22 -2.98 -34.60 -21.21
N THR A 23 -3.84 -35.38 -20.56
CA THR A 23 -3.82 -36.85 -20.76
C THR A 23 -4.39 -37.27 -22.13
N VAL A 24 -4.92 -36.32 -22.92
CA VAL A 24 -5.38 -36.56 -24.29
C VAL A 24 -4.19 -36.60 -25.24
N ALA A 25 -3.25 -35.66 -25.06
CA ALA A 25 -2.11 -35.50 -25.94
C ALA A 25 -0.86 -36.25 -25.45
N ILE A 26 -0.71 -36.45 -24.14
CA ILE A 26 0.51 -36.95 -23.52
C ILE A 26 0.19 -38.10 -22.57
N SER A 27 0.91 -39.22 -22.70
CA SER A 27 0.88 -40.30 -21.73
C SER A 27 1.89 -40.02 -20.62
N TYR A 28 1.40 -39.79 -19.41
CA TYR A 28 2.24 -39.57 -18.23
C TYR A 28 2.51 -40.90 -17.51
N PRO A 29 3.77 -41.31 -17.28
CA PRO A 29 4.08 -42.55 -16.56
C PRO A 29 3.56 -42.55 -15.12
N THR A 30 3.51 -41.37 -14.50
CA THR A 30 2.99 -41.13 -13.15
C THR A 30 2.24 -39.81 -13.14
N LEU A 31 1.00 -39.83 -12.67
CA LEU A 31 0.21 -38.63 -12.37
C LEU A 31 0.17 -38.40 -10.86
N PRO A 32 -0.08 -37.15 -10.40
CA PRO A 32 -0.49 -36.89 -9.01
C PRO A 32 -1.70 -37.75 -8.61
N THR A 33 -1.95 -37.87 -7.31
CA THR A 33 -3.13 -38.61 -6.82
C THR A 33 -4.41 -37.94 -7.31
N ASP A 34 -5.46 -38.72 -7.55
CA ASP A 34 -6.73 -38.21 -8.10
C ASP A 34 -7.35 -37.08 -7.24
N SER A 35 -7.08 -37.06 -5.94
CA SER A 35 -7.52 -35.98 -5.04
C SER A 35 -6.92 -34.61 -5.39
N ASP A 36 -5.72 -34.59 -5.97
CA ASP A 36 -4.96 -33.40 -6.36
C ASP A 36 -5.23 -32.99 -7.82
N LEU A 37 -6.12 -33.70 -8.52
CA LEU A 37 -6.42 -33.48 -9.93
C LEU A 37 -7.87 -33.03 -10.10
N LEU A 38 -8.05 -31.85 -10.68
CA LEU A 38 -9.37 -31.32 -11.04
C LEU A 38 -9.57 -31.44 -12.55
N PRO A 39 -10.53 -32.24 -13.04
CA PRO A 39 -10.92 -32.22 -14.46
C PRO A 39 -11.34 -30.81 -14.89
N VAL A 40 -10.81 -30.34 -16.02
CA VAL A 40 -11.16 -29.04 -16.57
C VAL A 40 -11.88 -29.17 -17.91
N THR A 41 -12.76 -28.22 -18.19
CA THR A 41 -13.44 -28.11 -19.49
C THR A 41 -12.49 -27.63 -20.57
N THR A 42 -12.82 -27.86 -21.85
CA THR A 42 -12.07 -27.32 -22.99
C THR A 42 -11.91 -25.80 -22.91
N GLN A 43 -12.95 -25.08 -22.47
CA GLN A 43 -12.88 -23.62 -22.32
C GLN A 43 -11.88 -23.19 -21.25
N GLN A 44 -11.92 -23.84 -20.07
CA GLN A 44 -10.96 -23.58 -19.00
C GLN A 44 -9.53 -23.94 -19.43
N TRP A 45 -9.35 -25.05 -20.15
CA TRP A 45 -8.05 -25.42 -20.69
C TRP A 45 -7.49 -24.37 -21.65
N VAL A 46 -8.32 -23.85 -22.56
CA VAL A 46 -7.90 -22.77 -23.47
C VAL A 46 -7.52 -21.50 -22.69
N ALA A 47 -8.23 -21.17 -21.60
CA ALA A 47 -7.98 -19.99 -20.77
C ALA A 47 -6.88 -20.18 -19.70
N ARG A 48 -6.29 -21.37 -19.58
CA ARG A 48 -5.38 -21.71 -18.46
C ARG A 48 -4.13 -20.81 -18.33
N MET A 49 -3.73 -20.16 -19.43
CA MET A 49 -2.57 -19.27 -19.49
C MET A 49 -2.92 -17.77 -19.47
N SER A 50 -4.21 -17.40 -19.47
CA SER A 50 -4.61 -15.99 -19.53
C SER A 50 -4.58 -15.29 -18.17
N GLN A 51 -4.52 -16.05 -17.08
CA GLN A 51 -4.53 -15.56 -15.71
C GLN A 51 -4.03 -16.63 -14.73
N LEU A 52 -3.88 -16.24 -13.46
CA LEU A 52 -3.66 -17.18 -12.37
C LEU A 52 -4.97 -17.85 -11.97
N TRP A 53 -4.90 -19.13 -11.61
CA TRP A 53 -6.07 -19.94 -11.27
C TRP A 53 -5.90 -20.54 -9.88
N VAL A 54 -7.03 -20.70 -9.19
CA VAL A 54 -7.13 -21.42 -7.93
C VAL A 54 -8.21 -22.50 -8.03
N VAL A 55 -8.07 -23.55 -7.23
CA VAL A 55 -9.12 -24.52 -6.96
C VAL A 55 -9.74 -24.21 -5.61
N ASN A 56 -11.03 -23.92 -5.60
CA ASN A 56 -11.79 -23.56 -4.40
C ASN A 56 -13.01 -24.47 -4.31
N ASN A 57 -13.10 -25.27 -3.24
CA ASN A 57 -14.17 -26.25 -3.03
C ASN A 57 -14.44 -27.15 -4.26
N GLY A 58 -13.37 -27.61 -4.93
CA GLY A 58 -13.47 -28.47 -6.12
C GLY A 58 -13.85 -27.75 -7.42
N THR A 59 -13.88 -26.42 -7.43
CA THR A 59 -14.15 -25.61 -8.63
C THR A 59 -12.92 -24.82 -9.04
N LEU A 60 -12.64 -24.73 -10.34
CA LEU A 60 -11.57 -23.90 -10.88
C LEU A 60 -12.07 -22.46 -11.01
N GLU A 61 -11.43 -21.54 -10.29
CA GLU A 61 -11.78 -20.12 -10.21
C GLU A 61 -10.59 -19.24 -10.59
N ALA A 62 -10.86 -18.05 -11.14
CA ALA A 62 -9.83 -17.05 -11.38
C ALA A 62 -9.24 -16.61 -10.03
N TYR A 63 -7.92 -16.54 -9.93
CA TYR A 63 -7.29 -16.00 -8.72
C TYR A 63 -7.61 -14.51 -8.60
N VAL A 64 -8.26 -14.14 -7.50
CA VAL A 64 -8.46 -12.76 -7.09
C VAL A 64 -7.56 -12.51 -5.88
N PRO A 65 -6.55 -11.62 -5.99
CA PRO A 65 -5.75 -11.24 -4.84
C PRO A 65 -6.65 -10.74 -3.71
N PRO A 66 -6.39 -11.13 -2.46
CA PRO A 66 -7.15 -10.59 -1.33
C PRO A 66 -7.01 -9.07 -1.30
N ALA A 67 -8.12 -8.37 -1.04
CA ALA A 67 -8.09 -6.93 -0.88
C ALA A 67 -7.12 -6.54 0.26
N PRO A 68 -6.31 -5.48 0.10
CA PRO A 68 -5.40 -5.04 1.15
C PRO A 68 -6.16 -4.71 2.43
N THR A 69 -5.65 -5.16 3.57
CA THR A 69 -6.19 -4.80 4.87
C THR A 69 -6.03 -3.30 5.12
N LEU A 70 -6.83 -2.73 6.03
CA LEU A 70 -6.69 -1.31 6.40
C LEU A 70 -5.26 -0.98 6.90
N ALA A 71 -4.65 -1.90 7.64
CA ALA A 71 -3.27 -1.76 8.09
C ALA A 71 -2.28 -1.72 6.90
N GLN A 72 -2.47 -2.55 5.87
CA GLN A 72 -1.64 -2.52 4.65
C GLN A 72 -1.84 -1.22 3.87
N GLN A 73 -3.07 -0.73 3.77
CA GLN A 73 -3.37 0.55 3.12
C GLN A 73 -2.72 1.73 3.86
N ALA A 74 -2.84 1.80 5.18
CA ALA A 74 -2.22 2.84 6.00
C ALA A 74 -0.68 2.78 5.95
N ALA A 75 -0.08 1.59 5.97
CA ALA A 75 1.36 1.42 5.79
C ALA A 75 1.83 1.92 4.42
N SER A 76 1.07 1.65 3.35
CA SER A 76 1.37 2.19 2.01
C SER A 76 1.28 3.71 1.95
N LEU A 77 0.31 4.32 2.65
CA LEU A 77 0.19 5.77 2.71
C LEU A 77 1.41 6.43 3.34
N MET A 78 1.98 5.84 4.39
CA MET A 78 3.19 6.36 5.06
C MET A 78 4.45 6.35 4.18
N LEU A 79 4.44 5.67 3.04
CA LEU A 79 5.52 5.69 2.06
C LEU A 79 5.30 6.73 0.94
N GLY A 80 4.15 7.41 0.94
CA GLY A 80 3.74 8.35 -0.08
C GLY A 80 3.90 9.81 0.34
N THR A 81 2.91 10.61 -0.05
CA THR A 81 2.84 12.05 0.19
C THR A 81 1.49 12.43 0.77
N ILE A 82 1.41 13.61 1.38
CA ILE A 82 0.15 14.22 1.80
C ILE A 82 -0.07 15.52 1.04
N ALA A 83 -1.28 15.70 0.50
CA ALA A 83 -1.67 16.96 -0.10
C ALA A 83 -2.02 17.97 1.00
N ILE A 84 -1.30 19.08 1.09
CA ILE A 84 -1.67 20.21 1.94
C ILE A 84 -2.28 21.28 1.04
N THR A 85 -3.43 21.80 1.44
CA THR A 85 -4.07 22.95 0.78
C THR A 85 -4.18 24.07 1.79
N SER A 86 -3.42 25.15 1.62
CA SER A 86 -3.42 26.27 2.55
C SER A 86 -4.18 27.46 1.97
N THR A 87 -5.12 27.99 2.74
CA THR A 87 -5.79 29.27 2.43
C THR A 87 -5.00 30.48 2.92
N GLY A 88 -3.82 30.27 3.53
CA GLY A 88 -2.93 31.30 4.04
C GLY A 88 -2.13 32.03 2.94
N THR A 89 -1.36 33.04 3.34
CA THR A 89 -0.42 33.74 2.46
C THR A 89 1.00 33.64 3.03
N PRO A 90 1.98 33.07 2.30
CA PRO A 90 1.84 32.47 0.97
C PRO A 90 1.01 31.18 1.02
N ALA A 91 0.40 30.83 -0.13
CA ALA A 91 -0.22 29.52 -0.28
C ALA A 91 0.87 28.45 -0.21
N LEU A 92 0.62 27.42 0.59
CA LEU A 92 1.51 26.27 0.82
C LEU A 92 0.89 25.03 0.16
N ASP A 93 0.23 25.23 -0.97
CA ASP A 93 -0.46 24.17 -1.71
C ASP A 93 0.59 23.26 -2.33
N GLY A 94 0.62 22.00 -1.90
CA GLY A 94 1.65 21.08 -2.32
C GLY A 94 1.40 19.65 -1.88
N SER A 95 2.14 18.74 -2.49
CA SER A 95 2.19 17.34 -2.07
C SER A 95 3.50 17.12 -1.34
N TYR A 96 3.47 16.91 -0.03
CA TYR A 96 4.68 16.83 0.79
C TYR A 96 5.01 15.37 1.11
N ALA A 97 6.29 15.01 0.97
CA ALA A 97 6.76 13.70 1.38
C ALA A 97 6.52 13.49 2.89
N ILE A 98 6.22 12.26 3.27
CA ILE A 98 6.02 11.88 4.68
C ILE A 98 6.88 10.67 5.06
N ASP A 99 7.94 10.42 4.30
CA ASP A 99 8.91 9.38 4.61
C ASP A 99 9.65 9.65 5.93
N ALA A 100 10.41 8.66 6.40
CA ALA A 100 11.12 8.74 7.68
C ALA A 100 12.15 9.89 7.74
N ALA A 101 12.77 10.25 6.61
CA ALA A 101 13.74 11.34 6.57
C ALA A 101 13.03 12.70 6.74
N THR A 102 11.90 12.88 6.06
CA THR A 102 11.07 14.08 6.16
C THR A 102 10.50 14.22 7.57
N GLN A 103 10.02 13.14 8.17
CA GLN A 103 9.56 13.14 9.57
C GLN A 103 10.68 13.52 10.55
N ALA A 104 11.89 12.98 10.37
CA ALA A 104 13.03 13.32 11.23
C ALA A 104 13.42 14.80 11.11
N HIS A 105 13.41 15.35 9.88
CA HIS A 105 13.69 16.78 9.66
C HIS A 105 12.59 17.66 10.27
N LEU A 106 11.32 17.33 10.08
CA LEU A 106 10.20 18.04 10.74
C LEU A 106 10.35 18.03 12.27
N MET A 107 10.70 16.89 12.86
CA MET A 107 10.92 16.78 14.31
C MET A 107 12.09 17.66 14.79
N ALA A 108 13.19 17.72 14.02
CA ALA A 108 14.34 18.56 14.36
C ALA A 108 13.99 20.05 14.35
N GLU A 109 13.28 20.53 13.31
CA GLU A 109 12.83 21.93 13.24
C GLU A 109 11.86 22.26 14.38
N MET A 110 10.86 21.39 14.61
CA MET A 110 9.90 21.57 15.70
C MET A 110 10.56 21.62 17.08
N GLN A 111 11.59 20.79 17.32
CA GLN A 111 12.36 20.80 18.55
C GLN A 111 13.17 22.10 18.71
N SER A 112 13.78 22.61 17.64
CA SER A 112 14.49 23.90 17.66
C SER A 112 13.54 25.05 17.98
N ILE A 113 12.37 25.09 17.33
CA ILE A 113 11.35 26.11 17.55
C ILE A 113 10.86 26.07 19.00
N GLN A 114 10.63 24.88 19.56
CA GLN A 114 10.20 24.75 20.95
C GLN A 114 11.23 25.29 21.96
N VAL A 115 12.52 25.09 21.69
CA VAL A 115 13.61 25.48 22.61
C VAL A 115 14.01 26.95 22.44
N THR A 116 14.06 27.44 21.20
CA THR A 116 14.67 28.73 20.86
C THR A 116 13.69 29.75 20.29
N GLY A 117 12.48 29.33 19.89
CA GLY A 117 11.54 30.14 19.12
C GLY A 117 11.95 30.38 17.67
N LYS A 118 12.95 29.64 17.16
CA LYS A 118 13.53 29.80 15.81
C LYS A 118 13.76 28.46 15.13
N PHE A 119 13.91 28.48 13.81
CA PHE A 119 14.34 27.31 13.03
C PHE A 119 15.75 26.87 13.42
N ALA A 120 16.14 25.65 13.05
CA ALA A 120 17.41 25.03 13.44
C ALA A 120 18.65 25.83 12.98
N ASP A 121 18.51 26.60 11.90
CA ASP A 121 19.55 27.49 11.37
C ASP A 121 19.56 28.89 12.05
N GLY A 122 18.68 29.12 13.03
CA GLY A 122 18.54 30.39 13.74
C GLY A 122 17.74 31.47 13.00
N THR A 123 17.15 31.14 11.85
CA THR A 123 16.26 32.05 11.11
C THR A 123 14.81 32.00 11.62
N THR A 124 13.97 32.89 11.09
CA THR A 124 12.52 32.93 11.36
C THR A 124 11.68 32.48 10.18
N SER A 125 12.29 32.02 9.09
CA SER A 125 11.61 31.51 7.90
C SER A 125 12.36 30.31 7.35
N VAL A 126 11.66 29.28 6.87
CA VAL A 126 12.30 28.09 6.29
C VAL A 126 11.78 27.83 4.87
N ALA A 127 12.69 27.45 3.98
CA ALA A 127 12.35 26.95 2.66
C ALA A 127 12.17 25.43 2.73
N TRP A 128 11.04 24.93 2.26
CA TRP A 128 10.71 23.51 2.27
C TRP A 128 10.25 23.05 0.89
N PRO A 129 10.96 22.12 0.24
CA PRO A 129 10.53 21.57 -1.03
C PRO A 129 9.33 20.63 -0.85
N ASP A 130 8.38 20.68 -1.77
CA ASP A 130 7.38 19.62 -1.92
C ASP A 130 7.96 18.40 -2.68
N ALA A 131 7.16 17.36 -2.88
CA ALA A 131 7.56 16.13 -3.54
C ALA A 131 7.89 16.30 -5.04
N THR A 132 7.52 17.43 -5.64
CA THR A 132 7.92 17.78 -7.02
C THR A 132 9.21 18.60 -7.07
N GLY A 133 9.73 19.00 -5.90
CA GLY A 133 10.89 19.87 -5.76
C GLY A 133 10.57 21.36 -5.80
N ALA A 134 9.29 21.75 -5.87
CA ALA A 134 8.91 23.16 -5.78
C ALA A 134 9.12 23.64 -4.34
N VAL A 135 9.86 24.74 -4.18
CA VAL A 135 10.22 25.28 -2.87
C VAL A 135 9.12 26.20 -2.37
N HIS A 136 8.58 25.88 -1.20
CA HIS A 136 7.62 26.71 -0.47
C HIS A 136 8.33 27.39 0.71
N THR A 137 8.17 28.70 0.86
CA THR A 137 8.77 29.43 1.99
C THR A 137 7.73 29.65 3.07
N PHE A 138 7.99 29.10 4.25
CA PHE A 138 7.22 29.37 5.46
C PHE A 138 7.71 30.69 6.07
N PRO A 139 6.88 31.76 6.09
CA PRO A 139 7.34 33.09 6.48
C PRO A 139 7.53 33.24 7.99
N SER A 140 6.91 32.37 8.80
CA SER A 140 7.10 32.34 10.24
C SER A 140 7.06 30.92 10.80
N VAL A 141 7.48 30.80 12.06
CA VAL A 141 7.38 29.55 12.83
C VAL A 141 5.94 29.07 13.00
N VAL A 142 4.95 29.98 12.99
CA VAL A 142 3.54 29.64 13.22
C VAL A 142 2.98 28.86 12.04
N GLU A 143 3.20 29.32 10.80
CA GLU A 143 2.76 28.60 9.61
C GLU A 143 3.45 27.25 9.50
N PHE A 144 4.75 27.18 9.82
CA PHE A 144 5.48 25.91 9.80
C PHE A 144 4.98 24.93 10.87
N GLN A 145 4.68 25.40 12.09
CA GLN A 145 4.10 24.56 13.13
C GLN A 145 2.75 23.99 12.73
N ALA A 146 1.88 24.78 12.09
CA ALA A 146 0.59 24.29 11.58
C ALA A 146 0.78 23.19 10.54
N PHE A 147 1.71 23.39 9.60
CA PHE A 147 2.10 22.39 8.60
C PHE A 147 2.65 21.10 9.22
N ALA A 148 3.62 21.22 10.14
CA ALA A 148 4.21 20.07 10.83
C ALA A 148 3.17 19.30 11.65
N LEU A 149 2.22 19.99 12.30
CA LEU A 149 1.11 19.38 13.02
C LEU A 149 0.14 18.64 12.10
N ALA A 150 -0.16 19.18 10.92
CA ALA A 150 -1.01 18.50 9.94
C ALA A 150 -0.38 17.17 9.48
N ILE A 151 0.91 17.19 9.14
CA ILE A 151 1.66 15.98 8.78
C ILE A 151 1.72 15.01 9.96
N GLY A 152 2.10 15.47 11.15
CA GLY A 152 2.17 14.64 12.35
C GLY A 152 0.83 14.00 12.73
N GLY A 153 -0.27 14.75 12.56
CA GLY A 153 -1.63 14.25 12.77
C GLY A 153 -2.00 13.13 11.79
N PHE A 154 -1.68 13.29 10.51
CA PHE A 154 -1.88 12.26 9.48
C PHE A 154 -1.07 10.99 9.78
N VAL A 155 0.23 11.13 10.08
CA VAL A 155 1.10 10.01 10.43
C VAL A 155 0.60 9.29 11.68
N ALA A 156 0.20 10.02 12.72
CA ALA A 156 -0.37 9.44 13.93
C ALA A 156 -1.69 8.70 13.66
N ALA A 157 -2.55 9.22 12.76
CA ALA A 157 -3.77 8.53 12.35
C ALA A 157 -3.45 7.23 11.60
N CYS A 158 -2.46 7.21 10.70
CA CYS A 158 -2.00 6.00 10.02
C CYS A 158 -1.53 4.95 11.03
N TYR A 159 -0.69 5.32 12.00
CA TYR A 159 -0.26 4.40 13.06
C TYR A 159 -1.43 3.84 13.88
N LYS A 160 -2.44 4.66 14.17
CA LYS A 160 -3.65 4.17 14.85
C LYS A 160 -4.42 3.15 14.01
N VAL A 161 -4.49 3.31 12.68
CA VAL A 161 -5.09 2.29 11.79
C VAL A 161 -4.26 1.00 11.81
N ILE A 162 -2.94 1.11 11.66
CA ILE A 162 -2.02 -0.04 11.65
C ILE A 162 -2.15 -0.86 12.95
N ASN A 163 -2.29 -0.18 14.09
CA ASN A 163 -2.46 -0.80 15.40
C ASN A 163 -3.91 -1.19 15.72
N GLY A 164 -4.85 -1.07 14.78
CA GLY A 164 -6.25 -1.45 14.96
C GLY A 164 -7.07 -0.54 15.87
N VAL A 165 -6.58 0.65 16.20
CA VAL A 165 -7.27 1.66 17.02
C VAL A 165 -8.28 2.45 16.19
N LEU A 166 -7.94 2.77 14.93
CA LEU A 166 -8.87 3.40 13.97
C LEU A 166 -9.32 2.39 12.92
N THR A 167 -10.61 2.46 12.58
CA THR A 167 -11.25 1.59 11.57
C THR A 167 -11.45 2.29 10.23
N THR A 168 -10.94 3.52 10.08
CA THR A 168 -11.04 4.33 8.87
C THR A 168 -9.67 4.83 8.45
N ILE A 169 -9.40 4.81 7.15
CA ILE A 169 -8.18 5.37 6.56
C ILE A 169 -8.24 6.90 6.65
N PRO A 170 -7.20 7.59 7.18
CA PRO A 170 -7.17 9.04 7.14
C PRO A 170 -7.09 9.53 5.69
N ALA A 171 -7.75 10.65 5.39
CA ALA A 171 -7.62 11.28 4.08
C ALA A 171 -6.16 11.70 3.86
N ALA A 172 -5.61 11.40 2.68
CA ALA A 172 -4.26 11.82 2.27
C ALA A 172 -4.21 13.31 1.88
N SER A 173 -4.95 14.14 2.63
CA SER A 173 -5.07 15.57 2.42
C SER A 173 -5.38 16.28 3.73
N ALA A 174 -4.83 17.49 3.93
CA ALA A 174 -5.20 18.40 5.00
C ALA A 174 -5.35 19.83 4.48
N THR A 175 -6.13 20.64 5.20
CA THR A 175 -6.41 22.06 4.89
C THR A 175 -6.02 22.93 6.07
#